data_AF-A0A5Q4ZID4-F1
#
_entry.id   AF-A0A5Q4ZID4-F1
#
_cell.length_a   1.000
_cell.length_b   1.000
_cell.length_c   1.000
_cell.angle_alpha   90.00
_cell.angle_beta   90.00
_cell.angle_gamma   90.00
#
_symmetry.space_group_name_H-M   'P 1'
#
loop_
_entity.id
_entity.type
_entity.pdbx_description
1 polymer ?
#
loop_
_entity_poly.entity_id
_entity_poly.type
_entity_poly.pdbx_seq_one_letter_code
_entity_poly.pdbx_strand_id
1 'polypeptide(L)'
;MSYFGLNPSVYQSGPTPARHGHITKRGRSYARGLLVEAAWGAAQAPGPLRAFFLRVRDRRGQQVAIVATARKLAVIVWYVLTRNEPFAWDRPALTAHKLRALELQSGMPAQHGSRKGSAAAYSLKSVRDQERAIAEQAERTYQRLFSRWKQTRPNKREVPLVWPGTPTS
;
A
#
# COMPACT_ATOMS: atom_id res chain seq x y z
N MET A 1 -5.29 -2.73 -16.88
CA MET A 1 -5.73 -1.39 -16.41
C MET A 1 -4.62 -0.36 -16.62
N SER A 2 -4.53 0.16 -17.85
CA SER A 2 -3.41 0.96 -18.35
C SER A 2 -3.78 2.44 -18.45
N TYR A 3 -4.23 3.05 -17.33
CA TYR A 3 -4.71 4.45 -17.35
C TYR A 3 -4.03 5.38 -16.32
N PHE A 4 -3.06 4.90 -15.53
CA PHE A 4 -2.45 5.71 -14.46
C PHE A 4 -0.92 5.82 -14.48
N GLY A 5 -0.22 5.35 -15.52
CA GLY A 5 1.22 5.64 -15.68
C GLY A 5 2.11 5.19 -14.51
N LEU A 6 1.71 4.16 -13.77
CA LEU A 6 2.46 3.59 -12.63
C LEU A 6 3.05 2.22 -12.95
N ASN A 7 3.39 1.97 -14.22
CA ASN A 7 4.19 0.81 -14.60
C ASN A 7 5.62 1.27 -14.90
N PRO A 8 6.68 0.63 -14.34
CA PRO A 8 8.01 0.79 -14.90
C PRO A 8 7.96 0.35 -16.37
N SER A 9 8.49 1.17 -17.28
CA SER A 9 8.62 0.78 -18.68
C SER A 9 9.55 -0.43 -18.77
N VAL A 10 9.06 -1.57 -19.26
CA VAL A 10 9.90 -2.71 -19.66
C VAL A 10 9.98 -2.66 -21.17
N TYR A 11 11.17 -2.33 -21.69
CA TYR A 11 11.50 -2.51 -23.09
C TYR A 11 12.18 -3.88 -23.19
N GLN A 12 11.50 -4.86 -23.79
CA GLN A 12 12.07 -6.16 -24.11
C GLN A 12 11.92 -6.38 -25.62
N SER A 13 12.94 -5.99 -26.37
CA SER A 13 13.11 -6.36 -27.77
C SER A 13 14.32 -7.29 -27.86
N GLY A 14 14.11 -8.60 -27.71
CA GLY A 14 15.14 -9.64 -27.87
C GLY A 14 15.54 -10.41 -26.60
N PRO A 15 16.38 -11.46 -26.73
CA PRO A 15 16.66 -12.47 -25.72
C PRO A 15 17.70 -12.01 -24.67
N THR A 16 17.53 -10.80 -24.16
CA THR A 16 18.38 -10.23 -23.08
C THR A 16 17.53 -9.89 -21.84
N PRO A 17 18.13 -9.89 -20.63
CA PRO A 17 17.37 -9.73 -19.38
C PRO A 17 16.63 -8.38 -19.31
N ALA A 18 15.36 -8.41 -18.90
CA ALA A 18 14.48 -7.25 -18.81
C ALA A 18 15.06 -6.11 -17.97
N ARG A 19 15.42 -5.00 -18.63
CA ARG A 19 15.80 -3.74 -17.98
C ARG A 19 14.54 -2.95 -17.61
N HIS A 20 14.43 -2.64 -16.31
CA HIS A 20 13.34 -1.84 -15.76
C HIS A 20 13.68 -0.35 -15.93
N GLY A 21 12.92 0.37 -16.76
CA GLY A 21 13.09 1.81 -16.99
C GLY A 21 12.32 2.69 -15.99
N HIS A 22 12.48 4.02 -16.14
CA HIS A 22 11.83 5.04 -15.33
C HIS A 22 10.29 4.99 -15.46
N ILE A 23 9.59 5.40 -14.39
CA ILE A 23 8.13 5.45 -14.33
C ILE A 23 7.59 6.28 -15.49
N THR A 24 6.67 5.68 -16.26
CA THR A 24 6.01 6.31 -17.40
C THR A 24 5.30 7.60 -16.97
N LYS A 25 5.75 8.76 -17.48
CA LYS A 25 5.16 10.09 -17.19
C LYS A 25 3.76 10.30 -17.83
N ARG A 26 3.00 9.25 -18.15
CA ARG A 26 1.63 9.38 -18.67
C ARG A 26 0.65 9.62 -17.51
N GLY A 27 0.38 10.88 -17.22
CA GLY A 27 -0.58 11.33 -16.20
C GLY A 27 -0.20 12.70 -15.60
N ARG A 28 -1.21 13.48 -15.15
CA ARG A 28 -1.04 14.81 -14.53
C ARG A 28 0.07 14.76 -13.47
N SER A 29 1.12 15.57 -13.66
CA SER A 29 2.26 15.69 -12.73
C SER A 29 1.81 15.99 -11.30
N TYR A 30 0.79 16.83 -11.17
CA TYR A 30 0.17 17.20 -9.90
C TYR A 30 -0.39 16.00 -9.12
N ALA A 31 -1.10 15.08 -9.79
CA ALA A 31 -1.65 13.89 -9.14
C ALA A 31 -0.54 12.96 -8.60
N ARG A 32 0.59 12.90 -9.29
CA ARG A 32 1.76 12.15 -8.82
C ARG A 32 2.41 12.78 -7.59
N GLY A 33 2.53 14.11 -7.58
CA GLY A 33 2.98 14.87 -6.41
C GLY A 33 2.09 14.61 -5.20
N LEU A 34 0.77 14.74 -5.37
CA LEU A 34 -0.19 14.44 -4.31
C LEU A 34 -0.12 13.00 -3.82
N LEU A 35 0.04 12.02 -4.71
CA LEU A 35 0.20 10.62 -4.32
C LEU A 35 1.49 10.38 -3.52
N VAL A 36 2.57 11.10 -3.84
CA VAL A 36 3.84 11.03 -3.10
C VAL A 36 3.69 11.66 -1.71
N GLU A 37 3.04 12.81 -1.60
CA GLU A 37 2.73 13.44 -0.30
C GLU A 37 1.82 12.54 0.56
N ALA A 38 0.78 11.95 -0.05
CA ALA A 38 -0.06 10.97 0.60
C ALA A 38 0.73 9.73 1.05
N ALA A 39 1.72 9.30 0.26
CA ALA A 39 2.60 8.21 0.62
C ALA A 39 3.49 8.54 1.81
N TRP A 40 3.98 9.77 1.92
CA TRP A 40 4.68 10.24 3.10
C TRP A 40 3.80 10.16 4.35
N GLY A 41 2.57 10.67 4.28
CA GLY A 41 1.62 10.57 5.38
C GLY A 41 1.34 9.11 5.78
N ALA A 42 1.11 8.24 4.79
CA ALA A 42 0.85 6.81 5.02
C ALA A 42 2.08 6.05 5.55
N ALA A 43 3.30 6.47 5.22
CA ALA A 43 4.53 5.87 5.72
C ALA A 43 4.80 6.23 7.19
N GLN A 44 4.29 7.37 7.66
CA GLN A 44 4.44 7.81 9.05
C GLN A 44 3.38 7.22 9.99
N ALA A 45 2.20 6.88 9.47
CA ALA A 45 1.14 6.24 10.24
C ALA A 45 1.46 4.76 10.54
N PRO A 46 1.17 4.24 11.75
CA PRO A 46 1.37 2.83 12.04
C PRO A 46 0.42 1.97 11.20
N GLY A 47 0.94 0.87 10.66
CA GLY A 47 0.22 -0.03 9.78
C GLY A 47 1.08 -0.77 8.76
N PRO A 48 0.47 -1.64 7.93
CA PRO A 48 1.19 -2.50 6.99
C PRO A 48 1.91 -1.74 5.87
N LEU A 49 1.47 -0.52 5.54
CA LEU A 49 2.13 0.34 4.57
C LEU A 49 3.46 0.90 5.09
N ARG A 50 3.52 1.26 6.38
CA ARG A 50 4.75 1.66 7.05
C ARG A 50 5.77 0.54 7.08
N ALA A 51 5.37 -0.67 7.46
CA ALA A 51 6.27 -1.83 7.41
C ALA A 51 6.77 -2.12 5.98
N PHE A 52 5.92 -1.95 4.96
CA PHE A 52 6.35 -2.05 3.56
C PHE A 52 7.37 -0.98 3.19
N PHE A 53 7.13 0.29 3.58
CA PHE A 53 8.02 1.41 3.32
C PHE A 53 9.40 1.18 3.96
N LEU A 54 9.45 0.88 5.26
CA LEU A 54 10.69 0.63 6.00
C LEU A 54 11.51 -0.49 5.34
N ARG A 55 10.86 -1.58 4.97
CA ARG A 55 11.50 -2.72 4.29
C ARG A 55 12.13 -2.36 2.94
N VAL A 56 11.48 -1.50 2.14
CA VAL A 56 12.04 -1.07 0.85
C VAL A 56 13.16 -0.05 1.08
N ARG A 57 12.98 0.83 2.07
CA ARG A 57 13.97 1.84 2.46
C ARG A 57 15.29 1.19 2.83
N ASP A 58 15.26 0.12 3.63
CA ASP A 58 16.45 -0.59 4.08
C ASP A 58 17.21 -1.28 2.93
N ARG A 59 16.58 -1.50 1.76
CA ARG A 59 17.18 -2.19 0.60
C ARG A 59 17.59 -1.29 -0.55
N ARG A 60 16.94 -0.15 -0.70
CA ARG A 60 16.98 0.69 -1.92
C ARG A 60 17.01 2.19 -1.65
N GLY A 61 16.98 2.62 -0.38
CA GLY A 61 16.96 4.03 0.01
C GLY A 61 15.56 4.63 0.08
N GLN A 62 15.47 5.82 0.70
CA GLN A 62 14.21 6.48 1.03
C GLN A 62 13.38 6.87 -0.20
N GLN A 63 13.99 7.52 -1.18
CA GLN A 63 13.30 8.03 -2.37
C GLN A 63 12.59 6.90 -3.14
N VAL A 64 13.28 5.78 -3.35
CA VAL A 64 12.71 4.59 -4.00
C VAL A 64 11.57 3.99 -3.17
N ALA A 65 11.71 3.98 -1.85
CA ALA A 65 10.70 3.44 -0.95
C ALA A 65 9.40 4.26 -0.94
N ILE A 66 9.48 5.59 -0.95
CA ILE A 66 8.29 6.46 -1.05
C ILE A 66 7.56 6.20 -2.35
N VAL A 67 8.27 6.16 -3.48
CA VAL A 67 7.67 5.93 -4.80
C VAL A 67 7.03 4.54 -4.88
N ALA A 68 7.69 3.51 -4.35
CA ALA A 68 7.11 2.16 -4.25
C ALA A 68 5.85 2.15 -3.38
N THR A 69 5.83 2.93 -2.30
CA THR A 69 4.67 3.08 -1.39
C THR A 69 3.53 3.82 -2.09
N ALA A 70 3.81 4.89 -2.83
CA ALA A 70 2.84 5.62 -3.64
C ALA A 70 2.19 4.72 -4.70
N ARG A 71 2.98 3.86 -5.37
CA ARG A 71 2.44 2.86 -6.30
C ARG A 71 1.50 1.88 -5.60
N LYS A 72 1.90 1.37 -4.44
CA LYS A 72 1.07 0.45 -3.65
C LYS A 72 -0.23 1.11 -3.18
N LEU A 73 -0.15 2.37 -2.76
CA LEU A 73 -1.32 3.19 -2.40
C LEU A 73 -2.27 3.39 -3.58
N ALA A 74 -1.77 3.73 -4.76
CA ALA A 74 -2.61 3.90 -5.94
C ALA A 74 -3.38 2.62 -6.30
N VAL A 75 -2.74 1.45 -6.15
CA VAL A 75 -3.40 0.15 -6.34
C VAL A 75 -4.50 -0.07 -5.30
N ILE A 76 -4.25 0.24 -4.03
CA ILE A 76 -5.26 0.15 -2.97
C ILE A 76 -6.44 1.06 -3.28
N VAL A 77 -6.19 2.33 -3.62
CA VAL A 77 -7.23 3.29 -4.00
C VAL A 77 -8.06 2.77 -5.16
N TRP A 78 -7.41 2.23 -6.20
CA TRP A 78 -8.12 1.65 -7.34
C TRP A 78 -9.02 0.48 -6.92
N TYR A 79 -8.54 -0.43 -6.07
CA TYR A 79 -9.36 -1.54 -5.57
C TYR A 79 -10.54 -1.06 -4.72
N VAL A 80 -10.33 -0.11 -3.82
CA VAL A 80 -11.41 0.48 -3.01
C VAL A 80 -12.47 1.13 -3.91
N LEU A 81 -12.04 1.89 -4.93
CA LEU A 81 -12.97 2.57 -5.85
C LEU A 81 -13.70 1.60 -6.79
N THR A 82 -13.06 0.51 -7.21
CA THR A 82 -13.66 -0.43 -8.17
C THR A 82 -14.48 -1.53 -7.52
N ARG A 83 -14.11 -1.97 -6.31
CA ARG A 83 -14.80 -3.04 -5.58
C ARG A 83 -15.75 -2.52 -4.50
N ASN A 84 -15.69 -1.21 -4.20
CA ASN A 84 -16.43 -0.58 -3.11
C ASN A 84 -16.24 -1.28 -1.74
N GLU A 85 -15.12 -1.99 -1.59
CA GLU A 85 -14.75 -2.65 -0.35
C GLU A 85 -13.85 -1.73 0.47
N PRO A 86 -14.14 -1.54 1.77
CA PRO A 86 -13.28 -0.76 2.63
C PRO A 86 -11.91 -1.44 2.75
N PHE A 87 -10.87 -0.62 2.90
CA PHE A 87 -9.53 -1.13 3.13
C PHE A 87 -9.48 -1.97 4.42
N ALA A 88 -8.95 -3.19 4.35
CA ALA A 88 -9.00 -4.15 5.46
C ALA A 88 -8.35 -3.68 6.78
N TRP A 89 -7.46 -2.68 6.72
CA TRP A 89 -6.82 -2.08 7.90
C TRP A 89 -7.23 -0.61 8.08
N ASP A 90 -8.44 -0.26 7.66
CA ASP A 90 -8.98 1.07 7.85
C ASP A 90 -9.28 1.38 9.33
N ARG A 91 -9.37 2.67 9.63
CA ARG A 91 -9.76 3.20 10.94
C ARG A 91 -11.19 3.72 10.85
N PRO A 92 -12.20 2.91 11.21
CA PRO A 92 -13.60 3.22 10.91
C PRO A 92 -14.07 4.55 11.52
N ALA A 93 -13.59 4.93 12.71
CA ALA A 93 -13.93 6.21 13.32
C ALA A 93 -13.32 7.39 12.53
N LEU A 94 -12.06 7.28 12.11
CA LEU A 94 -11.41 8.29 11.27
C LEU A 94 -12.09 8.43 9.90
N THR A 95 -12.49 7.31 9.30
CA THR A 95 -13.19 7.29 8.01
C THR A 95 -14.56 7.91 8.14
N ALA A 96 -15.35 7.54 9.15
CA ALA A 96 -16.63 8.17 9.45
C ALA A 96 -16.48 9.69 9.68
N HIS A 97 -15.45 10.12 10.40
CA HIS A 97 -15.16 11.54 10.61
C HIS A 97 -14.85 12.28 9.30
N LYS A 98 -14.02 11.69 8.43
CA LYS A 98 -13.67 12.29 7.12
C LYS A 98 -14.86 12.33 6.17
N LEU A 99 -15.65 11.27 6.12
CA LEU A 99 -16.88 11.23 5.33
C LEU A 99 -17.86 12.30 5.83
N ARG A 100 -18.03 12.43 7.14
CA ARG A 100 -18.89 13.47 7.71
C ARG A 100 -18.42 14.88 7.36
N ALA A 101 -17.12 15.13 7.40
CA ALA A 101 -16.57 16.42 6.99
C ALA A 101 -16.84 16.73 5.50
N LEU A 102 -16.73 15.71 4.63
CA LEU A 102 -17.08 15.83 3.21
C LEU A 102 -18.57 16.10 3.00
N GLU A 103 -19.46 15.41 3.71
CA GLU A 103 -20.91 15.65 3.67
C GLU A 103 -21.24 17.11 4.00
N LEU A 104 -20.66 17.64 5.08
CA LEU A 104 -20.85 19.04 5.48
C LEU A 104 -20.32 20.01 4.41
N GLN A 105 -19.16 19.72 3.81
CA GLN A 105 -18.62 20.54 2.71
C GLN A 105 -19.49 20.50 1.44
N SER A 106 -20.18 19.38 1.19
CA SER A 106 -21.14 19.25 0.08
C SER A 106 -22.49 19.93 0.34
N GLY A 107 -22.67 20.58 1.49
CA GLY A 107 -23.90 21.29 1.84
C GLY A 107 -24.99 20.41 2.48
N MET A 108 -24.65 19.17 2.89
CA MET A 108 -25.60 18.34 3.63
C MET A 108 -25.89 18.95 5.02
N PRO A 109 -27.13 18.82 5.52
CA PRO A 109 -27.50 19.42 6.79
C PRO A 109 -26.66 18.88 7.95
N ALA A 110 -26.31 19.78 8.87
CA ALA A 110 -25.76 19.40 10.16
C ALA A 110 -26.84 18.63 10.94
N GLN A 111 -26.59 17.36 11.27
CA GLN A 111 -27.44 16.62 12.19
C GLN A 111 -27.22 17.17 13.59
N HIS A 112 -28.21 17.90 14.10
CA HIS A 112 -28.25 18.40 15.46
C HIS A 112 -29.18 17.50 16.29
N GLY A 113 -28.67 16.92 17.38
CA GLY A 113 -29.47 16.02 18.22
C GLY A 113 -28.65 15.32 19.30
N SER A 114 -29.34 14.72 20.28
CA SER A 114 -28.74 14.05 21.44
C SER A 114 -27.97 12.76 21.07
N ARG A 115 -28.32 12.11 19.95
CA ARG A 115 -27.61 10.93 19.43
C ARG A 115 -26.38 11.35 18.63
N LYS A 116 -25.21 11.15 19.22
CA LYS A 116 -23.92 11.31 18.53
C LYS A 116 -23.75 10.21 17.46
N GLY A 117 -23.51 10.60 16.21
CA GLY A 117 -23.29 9.66 15.10
C GLY A 117 -21.93 8.94 15.16
N SER A 118 -21.69 8.00 14.25
CA SER A 118 -20.45 7.19 14.16
C SER A 118 -19.17 8.05 14.04
N ALA A 119 -19.26 9.22 13.40
CA ALA A 119 -18.18 10.19 13.29
C ALA A 119 -17.72 10.76 14.66
N ALA A 120 -18.62 10.83 15.64
CA ALA A 120 -18.29 11.34 16.97
C ALA A 120 -17.34 10.40 17.74
N ALA A 121 -17.32 9.11 17.38
CA ALA A 121 -16.41 8.13 17.99
C ALA A 121 -14.94 8.52 17.82
N TYR A 122 -14.58 9.22 16.74
CA TYR A 122 -13.21 9.69 16.50
C TYR A 122 -12.73 10.71 17.56
N SER A 123 -13.64 11.49 18.15
CA SER A 123 -13.27 12.47 19.20
C SER A 123 -12.79 11.78 20.48
N LEU A 124 -13.27 10.56 20.74
CA LEU A 124 -12.91 9.78 21.92
C LEU A 124 -11.46 9.29 21.80
N LYS A 125 -10.64 9.65 22.79
CA LYS A 125 -9.22 9.23 22.84
C LYS A 125 -9.08 7.71 22.91
N SER A 126 -9.93 7.04 23.70
CA SER A 126 -9.94 5.58 23.84
C SER A 126 -10.14 4.86 22.50
N VAL A 127 -11.08 5.34 21.67
CA VAL A 127 -11.34 4.77 20.34
C VAL A 127 -10.13 4.95 19.42
N ARG A 128 -9.54 6.16 19.40
CA ARG A 128 -8.32 6.43 18.61
C ARG A 128 -7.13 5.56 19.03
N ASP A 129 -6.94 5.36 20.33
CA ASP A 129 -5.87 4.53 20.87
C ASP A 129 -6.09 3.04 20.53
N GLN A 130 -7.34 2.56 20.63
CA GLN A 130 -7.71 1.20 20.24
C GLN A 130 -7.48 0.93 18.74
N GLU A 131 -7.97 1.81 17.86
CA GLU A 131 -7.75 1.70 16.42
C GLU A 131 -6.26 1.76 16.05
N ARG A 132 -5.49 2.59 16.77
CA ARG A 132 -4.04 2.66 16.60
C ARG A 132 -3.38 1.34 17.03
N ALA A 133 -3.78 0.74 18.15
CA ALA A 133 -3.24 -0.53 18.63
C ALA A 133 -3.51 -1.68 17.64
N ILE A 134 -4.71 -1.73 17.04
CA ILE A 134 -5.07 -2.69 15.99
C ILE A 134 -4.14 -2.51 14.77
N ALA A 135 -3.91 -1.26 14.33
CA ALA A 135 -3.02 -0.97 13.22
C ALA A 135 -1.56 -1.35 13.52
N GLU A 136 -1.09 -1.14 14.74
CA GLU A 136 0.24 -1.56 15.20
C GLU A 136 0.37 -3.09 15.27
N GLN A 137 -0.68 -3.79 15.72
CA GLN A 137 -0.71 -5.24 15.71
C GLN A 137 -0.65 -5.79 14.27
N ALA A 138 -1.40 -5.18 13.34
CA ALA A 138 -1.34 -5.52 11.92
C ALA A 138 0.05 -5.24 11.30
N GLU A 139 0.73 -4.17 11.74
CA GLU A 139 2.10 -3.90 11.34
C GLU A 139 3.05 -5.01 11.82
N ARG A 140 2.91 -5.45 13.07
CA ARG A 140 3.71 -6.54 13.65
C ARG A 140 3.45 -7.88 12.94
N THR A 141 2.20 -8.22 12.64
CA THR A 141 1.88 -9.46 11.91
C THR A 141 2.46 -9.43 10.49
N TYR A 142 2.39 -8.28 9.81
CA TYR A 142 3.03 -8.11 8.50
C TYR A 142 4.55 -8.26 8.57
N GLN A 143 5.20 -7.68 9.59
CA GLN A 143 6.64 -7.83 9.81
C GLN A 143 7.04 -9.30 10.04
N ARG A 144 6.27 -10.06 10.84
CA ARG A 144 6.52 -11.50 11.09
C ARG A 144 6.35 -12.36 9.83
N LEU A 145 5.28 -12.14 9.07
CA LEU A 145 5.06 -12.83 7.80
C LEU A 145 6.23 -12.60 6.85
N PHE A 146 6.75 -11.37 6.83
CA PHE A 146 7.83 -11.01 5.93
C PHE A 146 9.23 -11.46 6.42
N SER A 147 9.48 -11.47 7.73
CA SER A 147 10.76 -11.98 8.28
C SER A 147 10.94 -13.47 8.01
N ARG A 148 9.86 -14.26 8.11
CA ARG A 148 9.84 -15.68 7.69
C ARG A 148 10.21 -15.85 6.21
N TRP A 149 9.75 -14.93 5.35
CA TRP A 149 10.08 -14.93 3.93
C TRP A 149 11.55 -14.58 3.64
N LYS A 150 12.23 -13.84 4.53
CA LYS A 150 13.67 -13.53 4.42
C LYS A 150 14.54 -14.77 4.73
N GLN A 151 14.06 -15.68 5.59
CA GLN A 151 14.73 -16.94 5.93
C GLN A 151 14.56 -18.00 4.82
N THR A 152 13.46 -17.96 4.05
CA THR A 152 13.16 -18.94 3.00
C THR A 152 13.66 -18.46 1.62
N ARG A 153 14.92 -18.03 1.52
CA ARG A 153 15.57 -17.90 0.20
C ARG A 153 16.05 -19.30 -0.18
N PRO A 154 15.52 -19.95 -1.24
CA PRO A 154 16.12 -21.19 -1.71
C PRO A 154 17.58 -20.89 -2.05
N ASN A 155 18.49 -21.66 -1.44
CA ASN A 155 19.91 -21.49 -1.64
C ASN A 155 20.20 -21.83 -3.10
N LYS A 156 20.90 -20.96 -3.82
CA LYS A 156 21.21 -21.12 -5.27
C LYS A 156 22.25 -22.22 -5.54
N ARG A 157 22.40 -23.17 -4.61
CA ARG A 157 23.35 -24.29 -4.59
C ARG A 157 22.64 -25.64 -4.50
N GLU A 158 21.41 -25.75 -5.00
CA GLU A 158 20.83 -27.06 -5.27
C GLU A 158 21.36 -27.54 -6.62
N VAL A 159 22.10 -28.64 -6.54
CA VAL A 159 22.68 -29.43 -7.62
C VAL A 159 21.63 -29.62 -8.73
N PRO A 160 21.99 -29.54 -10.03
CA PRO A 160 21.03 -29.78 -11.09
C PRO A 160 20.41 -31.17 -10.91
N LEU A 161 19.09 -31.22 -10.76
CA LEU A 161 18.33 -32.46 -10.86
C LEU A 161 18.57 -33.03 -12.25
N VAL A 162 19.40 -34.07 -12.31
CA VAL A 162 19.54 -34.93 -13.49
C VAL A 162 18.24 -35.72 -13.60
N TRP A 163 17.45 -35.41 -14.62
CA TRP A 163 16.28 -36.20 -14.98
C TRP A 163 16.75 -37.55 -15.53
N PRO A 164 16.32 -38.69 -14.96
CA PRO A 164 16.64 -39.99 -15.54
C PRO A 164 15.77 -40.20 -16.78
N GLY A 165 16.36 -40.18 -17.98
CA GLY A 165 15.67 -40.70 -19.16
C GLY A 165 15.96 -40.08 -20.53
N THR A 166 17.19 -39.72 -20.88
CA THR A 166 17.56 -39.59 -22.31
C THR A 166 18.42 -40.78 -22.70
N PRO A 167 17.88 -41.77 -23.45
CA PRO A 167 18.69 -42.82 -24.02
C PRO A 167 19.47 -42.23 -25.20
N THR A 168 20.80 -42.31 -25.12
CA THR A 168 21.69 -42.05 -26.25
C THR A 168 21.66 -43.25 -27.18
N SER A 169 21.16 -43.04 -28.41
CA SER A 169 21.50 -43.87 -29.56
C SER A 169 22.87 -43.48 -30.10
#